data_AF-A0A0K0EIA2-F1
#
_entry.id   AF-A0A0K0EIA2-F1
#
_cell.length_a   1.000
_cell.length_b   1.000
_cell.length_c   1.000
_cell.angle_alpha   90.00
_cell.angle_beta   90.00
_cell.angle_gamma   90.00
#
_symmetry.space_group_name_H-M   'P 1'
#
loop_
_entity.id
_entity.type
_entity.pdbx_description
1 polymer ?
#
loop_
_entity_poly.entity_id
_entity_poly.type
_entity_poly.pdbx_seq_one_letter_code
_entity_poly.pdbx_strand_id
1 'polypeptide(L)'
;MPLQEFDIVDYWGPVVVAIIFAVILFLLSFFIINWFCINRRDDFTVFEKLGKQYDIKLGPHDLADIRRGGYAPQIEKKKEEIKESLINIPEEN
;
A
#
# COMPACT_ATOMS: atom_id res chain seq x y z
N MET A 1 33.02 -43.68 12.26
CA MET A 1 31.87 -42.88 12.71
C MET A 1 30.62 -43.54 12.14
N PRO A 2 29.59 -43.82 12.94
CA PRO A 2 28.36 -44.41 12.41
C PRO A 2 27.74 -43.47 11.36
N LEU A 3 27.15 -44.05 10.31
CA LEU A 3 26.43 -43.28 9.29
C LEU A 3 25.17 -42.70 9.94
N GLN A 4 25.00 -41.39 9.85
CA GLN A 4 23.79 -40.75 10.34
C GLN A 4 22.65 -41.05 9.36
N GLU A 5 21.63 -41.75 9.84
CA GLU A 5 20.39 -41.95 9.12
C GLU A 5 19.52 -40.71 9.32
N PHE A 6 19.23 -40.02 8.22
CA PHE A 6 18.35 -38.84 8.22
C PHE A 6 16.96 -39.27 7.76
N ASP A 7 15.95 -38.94 8.55
CA ASP A 7 14.57 -39.10 8.13
C ASP A 7 14.16 -37.90 7.28
N ILE A 8 13.16 -38.06 6.42
CA ILE A 8 12.63 -37.01 5.55
C ILE A 8 12.19 -35.79 6.39
N VAL A 9 11.72 -36.03 7.61
CA VAL A 9 11.28 -35.02 8.58
C VAL A 9 12.42 -34.06 8.96
N ASP A 10 13.67 -34.53 9.03
CA ASP A 10 14.83 -33.69 9.39
C ASP A 10 15.11 -32.62 8.32
N TYR A 11 14.68 -32.86 7.08
CA TYR A 11 14.79 -31.91 5.96
C TYR A 11 13.65 -30.88 5.90
N TRP A 12 12.57 -31.06 6.66
CA TRP A 12 11.45 -30.11 6.68
C TRP A 12 11.74 -28.85 7.50
N GLY A 13 12.70 -28.88 8.42
CA GLY A 13 13.06 -27.75 9.27
C GLY A 13 13.27 -26.44 8.49
N PRO A 14 14.17 -26.41 7.49
CA PRO A 14 14.38 -25.23 6.65
C PRO A 14 13.13 -24.75 5.90
N VAL A 15 12.27 -25.66 5.44
CA VAL A 15 11.03 -25.33 4.73
C VAL A 15 10.05 -24.63 5.67
N VAL A 16 9.87 -25.15 6.88
CA VAL A 16 8.98 -24.54 7.89
C VAL A 16 9.48 -23.16 8.28
N VAL A 17 10.80 -23.00 8.49
CA VAL A 17 11.40 -21.69 8.82
C VAL A 17 11.21 -20.69 7.68
N ALA A 18 11.39 -21.11 6.42
CA ALA A 18 11.17 -20.25 5.26
C ALA A 18 9.71 -19.79 5.14
N ILE A 19 8.75 -20.68 5.42
CA ILE A 19 7.32 -20.34 5.42
C ILE A 19 7.01 -19.33 6.53
N ILE A 20 7.50 -19.56 7.75
CA ILE A 20 7.29 -18.63 8.88
C ILE A 20 7.87 -17.25 8.54
N PHE A 21 9.08 -17.21 7.98
CA PHE A 21 9.72 -15.96 7.57
C PHE A 21 8.91 -15.22 6.50
N ALA A 22 8.44 -15.94 5.47
CA ALA A 22 7.60 -15.38 4.42
C ALA A 22 6.28 -14.82 4.97
N VAL A 23 5.64 -15.52 5.91
CA VAL A 23 4.42 -15.06 6.59
C VAL A 23 4.70 -13.79 7.40
N ILE A 24 5.80 -13.73 8.15
CA ILE A 24 6.17 -12.52 8.90
C ILE A 24 6.40 -11.33 7.97
N LEU A 25 7.15 -11.51 6.87
CA LEU A 25 7.35 -10.45 5.88
C LEU A 25 6.03 -10.00 5.26
N PHE A 26 5.13 -10.94 4.96
CA PHE A 26 3.81 -10.62 4.44
C PHE A 26 3.00 -9.79 5.44
N LEU A 27 2.99 -10.18 6.72
CA LEU A 27 2.30 -9.43 7.77
C LEU A 27 2.91 -8.04 7.96
N LEU A 28 4.23 -7.91 7.98
CA LEU A 28 4.91 -6.62 8.08
C LEU A 28 4.58 -5.71 6.89
N SER A 29 4.59 -6.26 5.68
CA SER A 29 4.24 -5.52 4.47
C SER A 29 2.76 -5.10 4.49
N PHE A 30 1.85 -6.00 4.83
CA PHE A 30 0.42 -5.76 4.79
C PHE A 30 -0.10 -4.91 5.96
N PHE A 31 0.45 -5.07 7.16
CA PHE A 31 0.00 -4.32 8.33
C PHE A 31 0.81 -3.05 8.57
N ILE A 32 2.14 -3.09 8.48
CA ILE A 32 2.95 -1.91 8.79
C ILE A 32 3.05 -1.00 7.57
N ILE A 33 3.54 -1.53 6.44
CA ILE A 33 3.75 -0.66 5.26
C ILE A 33 2.41 -0.21 4.71
N ASN A 34 1.50 -1.15 4.39
CA ASN A 34 0.24 -0.83 3.74
C ASN A 34 -0.75 -0.02 4.61
N TRP A 35 -0.74 -0.19 5.95
CA TRP A 35 -1.67 0.55 6.82
C TRP A 35 -1.05 1.75 7.54
N PHE A 36 0.21 1.65 7.98
CA PHE A 36 0.84 2.71 8.78
C PHE A 36 1.67 3.67 7.94
N CYS A 37 2.27 3.21 6.85
CA CYS A 37 3.21 4.01 6.05
C CYS A 37 2.56 4.76 4.88
N ILE A 38 1.44 4.27 4.34
CA ILE A 38 0.69 5.00 3.30
C ILE A 38 -0.12 6.13 3.91
N ASN A 39 0.21 7.35 3.50
CA ASN A 39 -0.57 8.52 3.82
C ASN A 39 -1.63 8.77 2.73
N ARG A 40 -2.65 9.59 3.03
CA ARG A 40 -3.73 9.95 2.07
C ARG A 40 -3.24 10.63 0.78
N ARG A 41 -1.96 10.98 0.71
CA ARG A 41 -1.33 11.67 -0.42
C ARG A 41 -0.42 10.76 -1.26
N ASP A 42 -0.31 9.49 -0.92
CA ASP A 42 0.50 8.54 -1.69
C ASP A 42 -0.36 7.79 -2.71
N ASP A 43 0.29 7.21 -3.72
CA ASP A 43 -0.35 6.42 -4.75
C ASP A 43 -1.01 5.16 -4.17
N PHE A 44 -2.15 4.76 -4.75
CA PHE A 44 -2.85 3.56 -4.33
C PHE A 44 -1.98 2.32 -4.44
N THR A 45 -1.99 1.52 -3.38
CA THR A 45 -1.25 0.27 -3.38
C THR A 45 -1.88 -0.75 -4.31
N VAL A 46 -1.08 -1.74 -4.70
CA VAL A 46 -1.56 -2.90 -5.45
C VAL A 46 -2.69 -3.61 -4.70
N PHE A 47 -2.65 -3.62 -3.36
CA PHE A 47 -3.69 -4.19 -2.52
C PHE A 47 -5.01 -3.42 -2.61
N GLU A 48 -4.99 -2.09 -2.62
CA GLU A 48 -6.20 -1.27 -2.79
C GLU A 48 -6.80 -1.41 -4.20
N LYS A 49 -5.95 -1.50 -5.23
CA LYS A 49 -6.38 -1.77 -6.61
C LYS A 49 -7.01 -3.15 -6.76
N LEU A 50 -6.46 -4.15 -6.08
CA LEU A 50 -7.03 -5.49 -6.04
C LEU A 50 -8.35 -5.51 -5.25
N GLY A 51 -8.38 -4.83 -4.10
CA GLY A 51 -9.57 -4.66 -3.26
C GLY A 51 -10.73 -4.00 -4.00
N LYS A 52 -10.45 -3.06 -4.91
CA LYS A 52 -11.45 -2.46 -5.82
C LYS A 52 -12.22 -3.50 -6.63
N GLN A 53 -11.57 -4.56 -7.10
CA GLN A 53 -12.23 -5.59 -7.91
C GLN A 53 -13.19 -6.43 -7.08
N TYR A 54 -12.92 -6.59 -5.79
CA TYR A 54 -13.72 -7.37 -4.86
C TYR A 54 -14.61 -6.49 -3.95
N ASP A 55 -14.60 -5.16 -4.14
CA ASP A 55 -15.26 -4.15 -3.28
C ASP A 55 -14.86 -4.23 -1.80
N ILE A 56 -13.61 -4.63 -1.53
CA ILE A 56 -13.06 -4.79 -0.17
C ILE A 56 -12.08 -3.64 0.12
N LYS A 57 -12.22 -3.01 1.29
CA LYS A 57 -11.28 -2.01 1.79
C LYS A 57 -10.00 -2.68 2.30
N LEU A 58 -8.96 -2.66 1.48
CA LEU A 58 -7.65 -3.27 1.76
C LEU A 58 -6.57 -2.24 2.14
N GLY A 59 -6.96 -1.01 2.48
CA GLY A 59 -6.02 0.06 2.84
C GLY A 59 -6.71 1.23 3.56
N PRO A 60 -5.95 2.28 3.88
CA PRO A 60 -6.44 3.44 4.62
C PRO A 60 -7.39 4.32 3.79
N HIS A 61 -7.28 4.33 2.47
CA HIS A 61 -8.12 5.14 1.59
C HIS A 61 -9.54 4.59 1.50
N ASP A 62 -10.50 5.48 1.27
CA ASP A 62 -11.91 5.07 1.22
C ASP A 62 -12.29 4.43 -0.12
N LEU A 63 -13.23 3.49 -0.09
CA LEU A 63 -13.70 2.78 -1.29
C LEU A 63 -14.29 3.74 -2.33
N ALA A 64 -14.90 4.83 -1.90
CA ALA A 64 -15.40 5.88 -2.78
C ALA A 64 -14.28 6.55 -3.59
N ASP A 65 -13.14 6.84 -2.96
CA ASP A 65 -11.97 7.45 -3.61
C ASP A 65 -11.28 6.46 -4.57
N ILE A 66 -11.22 5.19 -4.19
CA ILE A 66 -10.67 4.10 -5.02
C ILE A 66 -11.57 3.84 -6.25
N ARG A 67 -12.91 3.87 -6.08
CA ARG A 67 -13.89 3.70 -7.17
C ARG A 67 -13.86 4.86 -8.14
N ARG A 68 -13.69 6.08 -7.65
CA ARG A 68 -13.40 7.28 -8.48
C ARG A 68 -12.10 7.16 -9.29
N GLY A 69 -11.27 6.15 -9.02
CA GLY A 69 -10.05 5.84 -9.76
C GLY A 69 -8.80 6.50 -9.18
N GLY A 70 -8.88 6.96 -7.93
CA GLY A 70 -8.56 8.31 -7.51
C GLY A 70 -7.26 9.01 -7.92
N TYR A 71 -6.81 9.87 -6.99
CA TYR A 71 -6.30 11.22 -7.23
C TYR A 71 -7.35 12.15 -7.87
N ALA A 72 -7.86 13.12 -7.09
CA ALA A 72 -8.22 14.39 -7.69
C ALA A 72 -6.98 14.86 -8.45
N PRO A 73 -7.05 15.11 -9.77
CA PRO A 73 -5.85 15.32 -10.54
C PRO A 73 -5.10 16.51 -9.93
N GLN A 74 -3.77 16.44 -9.89
CA GLN A 74 -2.91 17.57 -9.51
C GLN A 74 -3.30 18.86 -10.28
N ILE A 75 -3.97 18.70 -11.43
CA ILE A 75 -4.61 19.73 -12.25
C ILE A 75 -5.70 20.50 -11.49
N GLU A 76 -6.50 19.85 -10.66
CA GLU A 76 -7.60 20.47 -9.90
C GLU A 76 -7.05 21.27 -8.72
N LYS A 77 -6.08 20.71 -7.97
CA LYS A 77 -5.31 21.47 -6.96
C LYS A 77 -4.53 22.63 -7.57
N LYS A 78 -3.84 22.40 -8.70
CA LYS A 78 -3.12 23.45 -9.43
C LYS A 78 -4.08 24.50 -9.97
N LYS A 79 -5.29 24.11 -10.40
CA LYS A 79 -6.36 25.05 -10.78
C LYS A 79 -6.83 25.87 -9.60
N GLU A 80 -7.03 25.25 -8.44
CA GLU A 80 -7.43 25.94 -7.21
C GLU A 80 -6.35 26.92 -6.76
N GLU A 81 -5.08 26.51 -6.73
CA GLU A 81 -3.93 27.38 -6.43
C GLU A 81 -3.81 28.54 -7.42
N ILE A 82 -3.99 28.30 -8.73
CA ILE A 82 -4.01 29.36 -9.74
C ILE A 82 -5.22 30.30 -9.53
N LYS A 83 -6.38 29.76 -9.15
CA LYS A 83 -7.57 30.58 -8.88
C LYS A 83 -7.35 31.49 -7.67
N GLU A 84 -6.71 30.96 -6.63
CA GLU A 84 -6.38 31.69 -5.41
C GLU A 84 -5.33 32.78 -5.66
N SER A 85 -4.31 32.51 -6.47
CA SER A 85 -3.32 33.51 -6.85
C SER A 85 -3.90 34.64 -7.71
N LEU A 86 -4.88 34.33 -8.58
CA LEU A 86 -5.57 35.32 -9.41
C LEU A 86 -6.51 36.24 -8.61
N ILE A 87 -7.04 35.77 -7.48
CA ILE A 87 -7.91 36.58 -6.60
C ILE A 87 -7.09 37.58 -5.77
N ASN A 88 -5.80 37.27 -5.53
CA ASN A 88 -4.93 38.03 -4.64
C ASN A 88 -3.99 39.00 -5.36
N ILE A 89 -4.25 39.34 -6.63
CA ILE A 89 -3.46 40.36 -7.34
C ILE A 89 -3.74 41.71 -6.66
N PRO A 90 -2.75 42.35 -6.01
CA PRO A 90 -2.93 43.73 -5.58
C PRO A 90 -3.07 44.58 -6.85
N GLU A 91 -4.19 45.30 -6.97
CA GLU A 91 -4.39 46.33 -7.99
C GLU A 91 -3.27 47.37 -7.82
N GLU A 92 -2.22 47.24 -8.62
CA GLU A 92 -1.09 48.16 -8.67
C GLU A 92 -1.58 49.43 -9.39
N ASN A 93 -2.02 50.41 -8.59
CA ASN A 93 -2.34 51.78 -9.03
C ASN A 93 -1.08 52.58 -9.34
#